data_AF-A0A495QS09-F1
#
_entry.id   AF-A0A495QS09-F1
#
_cell.length_a   1.000
_cell.length_b   1.000
_cell.length_c   1.000
_cell.angle_alpha   90.00
_cell.angle_beta   90.00
_cell.angle_gamma   90.00
#
_symmetry.space_group_name_H-M   'P 1'
#
loop_
_entity.id
_entity.type
_entity.pdbx_description
1 polymer ?
#
loop_
_entity_poly.entity_id
_entity_poly.type
_entity_poly.pdbx_seq_one_letter_code
_entity_poly.pdbx_strand_id
1 'polypeptide(L)'
;MNVIAAALVVLGLGTITVVASGLRVVEASERLVVRRFGRAPEIRGPGVRYLLPLADSGVRVPVRLQPLHVWFRATTRDAVPVRGRALVTMRVDDPVRYARTGSPHAAMQAIIETVLRDVIADRDLADLPALLADGGDDPGPVLRVNRVMRPLGVVAVLVSLTDATVPVRPHDQKPPKSPPPPKPPKSPPPKSQPPPMSPSPPRPPAASPP
;
A
#
# COMPACT_ATOMS: atom_id res chain seq x y z
N MET A 1 22.49 21.56 -52.22
CA MET A 1 22.93 20.17 -51.95
C MET A 1 22.79 19.79 -50.47
N ASN A 2 23.35 20.57 -49.54
CA ASN A 2 23.43 20.20 -48.12
C ASN A 2 22.07 20.09 -47.42
N VAL A 3 21.09 20.92 -47.79
CA VAL A 3 19.73 20.85 -47.19
C VAL A 3 19.01 19.56 -47.57
N ILE A 4 19.14 19.12 -48.83
CA ILE A 4 18.52 17.87 -49.31
C ILE A 4 19.21 16.67 -48.63
N ALA A 5 20.54 16.70 -48.52
CA ALA A 5 21.28 15.66 -47.79
C ALA A 5 20.89 15.61 -46.30
N ALA A 6 20.78 16.76 -45.63
CA ALA A 6 20.33 16.84 -44.24
C ALA A 6 18.90 16.33 -44.08
N ALA A 7 17.98 16.67 -44.98
CA ALA A 7 16.61 16.18 -44.97
C ALA A 7 16.52 14.66 -45.12
N LEU A 8 17.32 14.06 -46.02
CA LEU A 8 17.39 12.61 -46.19
C LEU A 8 17.96 11.90 -44.95
N VAL A 9 18.97 12.49 -44.30
CA VAL A 9 19.54 11.95 -43.05
C VAL A 9 18.52 11.98 -41.93
N VAL A 10 17.80 13.09 -41.74
CA VAL A 10 16.75 13.21 -40.73
C VAL A 10 15.61 12.23 -40.99
N LEU A 11 15.18 12.09 -42.25
CA LEU A 11 14.13 11.14 -42.63
C LEU A 11 14.57 9.69 -42.40
N GLY A 12 15.81 9.34 -42.74
CA GLY A 12 16.40 8.02 -42.50
C GLY A 12 16.50 7.70 -41.00
N LEU A 13 16.99 8.64 -40.20
CA LEU A 13 17.10 8.46 -38.75
C LEU A 13 15.72 8.33 -38.10
N GLY A 14 14.73 9.12 -38.56
CA GLY A 14 13.35 9.05 -38.11
C GLY A 14 12.68 7.71 -38.44
N THR A 15 12.90 7.18 -39.64
CA THR A 15 12.35 5.86 -40.02
C THR A 15 12.97 4.72 -39.21
N ILE A 16 14.29 4.76 -38.98
CA ILE A 16 14.98 3.75 -38.16
C ILE A 16 14.47 3.76 -36.71
N THR A 17 14.28 4.94 -36.11
CA THR A 17 13.77 5.05 -34.73
C THR A 17 12.32 4.55 -34.62
N VAL A 18 11.47 4.86 -35.60
CA VAL A 18 10.10 4.33 -35.65
C VAL A 18 10.13 2.81 -35.76
N VAL A 19 10.92 2.23 -36.68
CA VAL A 19 11.01 0.77 -36.84
C VAL A 19 11.55 0.11 -35.57
N ALA A 20 12.61 0.65 -34.97
CA ALA A 20 13.18 0.10 -33.73
C ALA A 20 12.19 0.13 -32.55
N SER A 21 11.35 1.17 -32.46
CA SER A 21 10.34 1.31 -31.39
C SER A 21 9.22 0.25 -31.41
N GLY A 22 9.08 -0.45 -32.54
CA GLY A 22 8.10 -1.52 -32.71
C GLY A 22 8.48 -2.85 -32.04
N LEU A 23 9.75 -3.05 -31.68
CA LEU A 23 10.20 -4.26 -31.02
C LEU A 23 9.74 -4.26 -29.56
N ARG A 24 8.79 -5.15 -29.23
CA ARG A 24 8.30 -5.38 -27.87
C ARG A 24 8.62 -6.81 -27.44
N VAL A 25 9.36 -6.95 -26.35
CA VAL A 25 9.57 -8.24 -25.68
C VAL A 25 8.39 -8.49 -24.74
N VAL A 26 7.78 -9.67 -24.81
CA VAL A 26 6.66 -10.09 -23.94
C VAL A 26 7.11 -11.28 -23.12
N GLU A 27 6.94 -11.18 -21.81
CA GLU A 27 7.32 -12.25 -20.89
C GLU A 27 6.34 -13.45 -20.93
N ALA A 28 6.81 -14.64 -20.53
CA ALA A 28 5.99 -15.86 -20.46
C ALA A 28 4.72 -15.71 -19.59
N SER A 29 4.82 -14.88 -18.56
CA SER A 29 3.78 -14.53 -17.58
C SER A 29 2.81 -13.44 -18.05
N GLU A 30 2.99 -12.94 -19.27
CA GLU A 30 2.17 -11.90 -19.85
C GLU A 30 1.49 -12.39 -21.13
N ARG A 31 0.40 -11.72 -21.48
CA ARG A 31 -0.25 -11.81 -22.78
C ARG A 31 -0.24 -10.44 -23.40
N LEU A 32 0.13 -10.36 -24.67
CA LEU A 32 0.09 -9.10 -25.40
C LEU A 32 -1.21 -9.03 -26.19
N VAL A 33 -2.06 -8.07 -25.82
CA VAL A 33 -3.26 -7.78 -26.59
C VAL A 33 -2.90 -6.69 -27.59
N VAL A 34 -2.94 -7.06 -28.87
CA VAL A 34 -2.62 -6.15 -29.97
C VAL A 34 -3.92 -5.68 -30.59
N ARG A 35 -4.13 -4.37 -30.57
CA ARG A 35 -5.25 -3.70 -31.23
C ARG A 35 -4.72 -2.92 -32.42
N ARG A 36 -4.95 -3.45 -33.62
CA ARG A 36 -4.60 -2.81 -34.90
C ARG A 36 -5.77 -1.94 -35.34
N PHE A 37 -5.55 -0.63 -35.56
CA PHE A 37 -6.54 0.37 -36.02
C PHE A 37 -7.99 -0.13 -36.18
N GLY A 38 -8.74 -0.23 -35.08
CA GLY A 38 -10.17 -0.56 -35.09
C GLY A 38 -10.56 -1.99 -35.48
N ARG A 39 -9.60 -2.90 -35.73
CA ARG A 39 -9.86 -4.33 -35.96
C ARG A 39 -9.95 -5.10 -34.66
N ALA A 40 -10.51 -6.32 -34.78
CA ALA A 40 -10.64 -7.25 -33.68
C ALA A 40 -9.28 -7.44 -32.95
N PRO A 41 -9.26 -7.38 -31.62
CA PRO A 41 -8.05 -7.54 -30.83
C PRO A 41 -7.51 -8.96 -30.96
N GLU A 42 -6.21 -9.08 -31.20
CA GLU A 42 -5.51 -10.36 -31.28
C GLU A 42 -4.75 -10.61 -29.98
N ILE A 43 -4.92 -11.80 -29.41
CA ILE A 43 -4.17 -12.23 -28.21
C ILE A 43 -2.90 -12.92 -28.69
N ARG A 44 -1.75 -12.30 -28.44
CA ARG A 44 -0.44 -12.87 -28.78
C ARG A 44 0.21 -13.48 -27.54
N GLY A 45 0.68 -14.70 -27.72
CA GLY A 45 1.49 -15.42 -26.73
C GLY A 45 2.88 -14.79 -26.52
N PRO A 46 3.61 -15.28 -25.50
CA PRO A 46 4.90 -14.73 -25.08
C PRO A 46 5.98 -14.83 -26.17
N GLY A 47 7.00 -13.98 -26.07
CA GLY A 47 8.12 -13.90 -27.02
C GLY A 47 8.37 -12.50 -27.57
N VAL A 48 9.30 -12.41 -28.52
CA VAL A 48 9.61 -11.16 -29.22
C VAL A 48 8.54 -10.89 -30.26
N ARG A 49 7.82 -9.78 -30.13
CA ARG A 49 6.74 -9.38 -31.05
C ARG A 49 7.04 -8.00 -31.60
N TYR A 50 6.90 -7.89 -32.92
CA TYR A 50 6.95 -6.62 -33.62
C TYR A 50 5.54 -6.03 -33.69
N LEU A 51 5.38 -4.84 -33.11
CA LEU A 51 4.20 -4.00 -33.25
C LEU A 51 4.52 -2.83 -34.17
N LEU A 52 3.60 -2.52 -35.08
CA LEU A 52 3.75 -1.32 -35.89
C LEU A 52 3.38 -0.11 -35.01
N PRO A 53 4.34 0.72 -34.56
CA PRO A 53 4.12 1.72 -33.51
C PRO A 53 3.06 2.77 -33.84
N LEU A 54 2.77 2.98 -35.13
CA LEU A 54 1.78 3.93 -35.62
C LEU A 54 0.38 3.31 -35.78
N ALA A 55 0.28 1.98 -35.91
CA ALA A 55 -0.97 1.30 -36.26
C ALA A 55 -1.48 0.30 -35.23
N ASP A 56 -0.57 -0.23 -34.43
CA ASP A 56 -0.83 -1.28 -33.47
C ASP A 56 -0.62 -0.72 -32.06
N SER A 57 -1.67 -0.73 -31.24
CA SER A 57 -1.57 -0.50 -29.80
C SER A 57 -1.44 -1.84 -29.09
N GLY A 58 -0.37 -2.03 -28.32
CA GLY A 58 -0.14 -3.24 -27.53
C GLY A 58 -0.30 -2.98 -26.05
N VAL A 59 -1.16 -3.74 -25.38
CA VAL A 59 -1.28 -3.72 -23.92
C VAL A 59 -0.80 -5.05 -23.38
N ARG A 60 0.16 -5.01 -22.45
CA ARG A 60 0.63 -6.20 -21.73
C ARG A 60 -0.34 -6.49 -20.60
N VAL A 61 -0.83 -7.72 -20.57
CA VAL A 61 -1.79 -8.19 -19.58
C VAL A 61 -1.16 -9.32 -18.78
N PRO A 62 -0.95 -9.15 -17.48
CA PRO A 62 -0.44 -10.21 -16.62
C PRO A 62 -1.50 -11.29 -16.46
N VAL A 63 -1.13 -12.56 -16.69
CA VAL A 63 -2.02 -13.73 -16.49
C VAL A 63 -1.83 -14.38 -15.12
N ARG A 64 -0.87 -13.91 -14.34
CA ARG A 64 -0.62 -14.38 -12.97
C ARG A 64 -1.59 -13.73 -11.98
N LEU A 65 -1.73 -14.38 -10.82
CA LEU A 65 -2.40 -13.81 -9.66
C LEU A 65 -1.65 -12.55 -9.23
N GLN A 66 -2.36 -11.41 -9.21
CA GLN A 66 -1.82 -10.13 -8.78
C GLN A 66 -2.47 -9.71 -7.46
N PRO A 67 -1.67 -9.39 -6.43
CA PRO A 67 -2.17 -8.83 -5.20
C PRO A 67 -2.52 -7.35 -5.40
N LEU A 68 -3.76 -6.99 -5.11
CA LEU A 68 -4.23 -5.61 -5.08
C LEU A 68 -4.53 -5.20 -3.63
N HIS A 69 -3.86 -4.16 -3.17
CA HIS A 69 -4.13 -3.56 -1.88
C HIS A 69 -5.15 -2.43 -2.05
N VAL A 70 -6.21 -2.48 -1.25
CA VAL A 70 -7.25 -1.46 -1.23
C VAL A 70 -7.43 -0.97 0.19
N TRP A 71 -7.42 0.35 0.36
CA TRP A 71 -7.78 1.00 1.62
C TRP A 71 -9.20 1.51 1.51
N PHE A 72 -10.01 1.27 2.53
CA PHE A 72 -11.39 1.71 2.54
C PHE A 72 -11.74 2.31 3.91
N ARG A 73 -12.71 3.20 3.88
CA ARG A 73 -13.37 3.74 5.07
C ARG A 73 -14.86 3.48 4.94
N ALA A 74 -15.42 2.82 5.93
CA ALA A 74 -16.83 2.46 5.99
C ALA A 74 -17.34 2.70 7.42
N THR A 75 -18.66 2.84 7.54
CA THR A 75 -19.34 2.89 8.84
C THR A 75 -20.17 1.62 8.92
N THR A 76 -20.04 0.87 10.01
CA THR A 76 -20.83 -0.34 10.24
C THR A 76 -22.28 0.02 10.58
N ARG A 77 -23.16 -0.99 10.64
CA ARG A 77 -24.56 -0.79 11.08
C ARG A 77 -24.68 -0.16 12.47
N ASP A 78 -23.71 -0.41 13.34
CA ASP A 78 -23.61 0.16 14.70
C ASP A 78 -23.16 1.63 14.75
N ALA A 79 -23.11 2.31 13.61
CA ALA A 79 -22.60 3.67 13.47
C ALA A 79 -21.14 3.85 13.93
N VAL A 80 -20.35 2.77 13.93
CA VAL A 80 -18.92 2.80 14.27
C VAL A 80 -18.11 3.02 12.99
N PRO A 81 -17.30 4.10 12.90
CA PRO A 81 -16.41 4.28 11.77
C PRO A 81 -15.29 3.23 11.83
N VAL A 82 -15.02 2.57 10.71
CA VAL A 82 -13.93 1.60 10.58
C VAL A 82 -13.03 2.03 9.42
N ARG A 83 -11.72 1.99 9.65
CA ARG A 83 -10.72 2.14 8.58
C ARG A 83 -10.02 0.80 8.43
N GLY A 84 -10.09 0.24 7.22
CA GLY A 84 -9.54 -1.08 6.97
C GLY A 84 -8.63 -1.13 5.75
N ARG A 85 -7.77 -2.14 5.74
CA ARG A 85 -6.98 -2.53 4.57
C ARG A 85 -7.41 -3.93 4.15
N ALA A 86 -7.69 -4.09 2.88
CA ALA A 86 -7.93 -5.40 2.27
C ALA A 86 -6.82 -5.75 1.27
N LEU A 87 -6.47 -7.02 1.24
CA LEU A 87 -5.66 -7.67 0.23
C LEU A 87 -6.58 -8.52 -0.65
N VAL A 88 -6.71 -8.12 -1.91
CA VAL A 88 -7.51 -8.84 -2.90
C VAL A 88 -6.60 -9.45 -3.94
N THR A 89 -6.66 -10.78 -4.09
CA THR A 89 -5.89 -11.47 -5.12
C THR A 89 -6.75 -11.67 -6.35
N MET A 90 -6.28 -11.14 -7.48
CA MET A 90 -7.03 -11.07 -8.73
C MET A 90 -6.32 -11.83 -9.83
N ARG A 91 -7.07 -12.41 -10.76
CA ARG A 91 -6.53 -13.00 -11.99
C ARG A 91 -7.31 -12.46 -13.19
N VAL A 92 -6.60 -12.09 -14.25
CA VAL A 92 -7.25 -11.72 -15.51
C VAL A 92 -7.70 -12.97 -16.25
N ASP A 93 -8.99 -13.04 -16.59
CA ASP A 93 -9.59 -14.15 -17.32
C ASP A 93 -9.77 -13.81 -18.80
N ASP A 94 -10.24 -12.59 -19.10
CA ASP A 94 -10.38 -12.07 -20.46
C ASP A 94 -9.41 -10.89 -20.68
N PRO A 95 -8.26 -11.13 -21.34
CA PRO A 95 -7.25 -10.09 -21.55
C PRO A 95 -7.73 -9.00 -22.51
N VAL A 96 -8.67 -9.30 -23.41
CA VAL A 96 -9.21 -8.33 -24.36
C VAL A 96 -10.03 -7.26 -23.64
N ARG A 97 -10.88 -7.68 -22.70
CA ARG A 97 -11.66 -6.74 -21.87
C ARG A 97 -10.76 -5.91 -20.97
N TYR A 98 -9.75 -6.54 -20.38
CA TYR A 98 -8.78 -5.85 -19.53
C TYR A 98 -8.04 -4.74 -20.30
N ALA A 99 -7.59 -5.03 -21.52
CA ALA A 99 -6.88 -4.08 -22.37
C ALA A 99 -7.74 -2.94 -22.93
N ARG A 100 -9.08 -3.07 -22.91
CA ARG A 100 -9.99 -2.00 -23.32
C ARG A 100 -10.06 -0.88 -22.30
N THR A 101 -9.81 -1.18 -21.03
CA THR A 101 -9.81 -0.20 -19.94
C THR A 101 -8.47 0.53 -19.92
N GLY A 102 -8.48 1.87 -19.96
CA GLY A 102 -7.23 2.66 -19.93
C GLY A 102 -6.45 2.52 -18.62
N SER A 103 -7.16 2.44 -17.49
CA SER A 103 -6.58 2.30 -16.15
C SER A 103 -7.26 1.18 -15.36
N PRO A 104 -7.03 -0.10 -15.71
CA PRO A 104 -7.74 -1.23 -15.11
C PRO A 104 -7.49 -1.33 -13.60
N HIS A 105 -6.27 -1.02 -13.14
CA HIS A 105 -5.93 -1.04 -11.72
C HIS A 105 -6.78 -0.07 -10.89
N ALA A 106 -6.91 1.19 -11.32
CA ALA A 106 -7.70 2.19 -10.61
C ALA A 106 -9.20 1.85 -10.60
N ALA A 107 -9.72 1.35 -11.74
CA ALA A 107 -11.11 0.91 -11.83
C ALA A 107 -11.39 -0.27 -10.88
N MET A 108 -10.48 -1.25 -10.82
CA MET A 108 -10.59 -2.39 -9.90
C MET A 108 -10.56 -1.93 -8.44
N GLN A 109 -9.65 -1.01 -8.06
CA GLN A 109 -9.59 -0.46 -6.71
C GLN A 109 -10.91 0.20 -6.30
N ALA A 110 -11.48 1.06 -7.15
CA ALA A 110 -12.73 1.75 -6.88
C ALA A 110 -13.93 0.80 -6.72
N ILE A 111 -14.00 -0.25 -7.57
CA ILE A 111 -15.05 -1.27 -7.49
C ILE A 111 -14.93 -2.05 -6.18
N ILE A 112 -13.72 -2.52 -5.84
CA ILE A 112 -13.47 -3.25 -4.59
C ILE A 112 -13.81 -2.39 -3.39
N GLU A 113 -13.37 -1.13 -3.38
CA GLU A 113 -13.66 -0.20 -2.28
C GLU A 113 -15.17 -0.06 -2.06
N THR A 114 -15.93 0.07 -3.15
CA THR A 114 -17.39 0.21 -3.09
C THR A 114 -18.04 -1.07 -2.55
N VAL A 115 -17.64 -2.24 -3.06
CA VAL A 115 -18.19 -3.52 -2.59
C VAL A 115 -17.81 -3.80 -1.14
N LEU A 116 -16.59 -3.50 -0.72
CA LEU A 116 -16.15 -3.64 0.67
C LEU A 116 -16.93 -2.68 1.59
N ARG A 117 -17.17 -1.43 1.13
CA ARG A 117 -17.99 -0.48 1.89
C ARG A 117 -19.41 -1.02 2.10
N ASP A 118 -20.03 -1.59 1.08
CA ASP A 118 -21.37 -2.16 1.18
C ASP A 118 -21.41 -3.39 2.09
N VAL A 119 -20.45 -4.32 1.95
CA VAL A 119 -20.37 -5.52 2.80
C VAL A 119 -20.19 -5.16 4.27
N ILE A 120 -19.44 -4.11 4.58
CA ILE A 120 -19.21 -3.67 5.96
C ILE A 120 -20.39 -2.85 6.49
N ALA A 121 -21.10 -2.11 5.63
CA ALA A 121 -22.33 -1.42 6.02
C ALA A 121 -23.45 -2.42 6.39
N ASP A 122 -23.50 -3.58 5.73
CA ASP A 122 -24.48 -4.64 5.96
C ASP A 122 -24.15 -5.53 7.19
N ARG A 123 -23.01 -5.34 7.86
CA ARG A 123 -22.54 -6.20 8.98
C ARG A 123 -22.39 -5.41 10.29
N ASP A 124 -22.61 -6.11 11.40
CA ASP A 124 -22.39 -5.58 12.75
C ASP A 124 -20.90 -5.67 13.13
N LEU A 125 -20.44 -4.83 14.07
CA LEU A 125 -19.03 -4.82 14.51
C LEU A 125 -18.60 -6.17 15.11
N ALA A 126 -19.52 -6.91 15.69
CA ALA A 126 -19.28 -8.23 16.27
C ALA A 126 -18.91 -9.30 15.22
N ASP A 127 -19.33 -9.13 13.97
CA ASP A 127 -19.10 -10.09 12.87
C ASP A 127 -17.82 -9.80 12.08
N LEU A 128 -17.24 -8.60 12.24
CA LEU A 128 -16.01 -8.18 11.57
C LEU A 128 -14.80 -9.10 11.88
N PRO A 129 -14.56 -9.51 13.15
CA PRO A 129 -13.49 -10.45 13.47
C PRO A 129 -13.59 -11.79 12.73
N ALA A 130 -14.79 -12.32 12.48
CA ALA A 130 -14.97 -13.54 11.70
C ALA A 130 -14.58 -13.33 10.23
N LEU A 131 -14.91 -12.17 9.66
CA LEU A 131 -14.51 -11.76 8.30
C LEU A 131 -12.98 -11.58 8.17
N LEU A 132 -12.33 -11.15 9.26
CA LEU A 132 -10.87 -10.94 9.36
C LEU A 132 -10.11 -12.26 9.61
N ALA A 133 -10.66 -13.15 10.44
CA ALA A 133 -10.00 -14.38 10.88
C ALA A 133 -10.05 -15.49 9.82
N ASP A 134 -11.16 -15.59 9.08
CA ASP A 134 -11.42 -16.80 8.29
C ASP A 134 -11.06 -16.69 6.81
N GLY A 135 -10.64 -15.51 6.33
CA GLY A 135 -9.95 -15.37 5.06
C GLY A 135 -10.61 -15.93 3.78
N GLY A 136 -11.80 -16.53 3.81
CA GLY A 136 -12.53 -16.97 2.63
C GLY A 136 -13.22 -18.34 2.64
N ASP A 137 -14.15 -18.62 3.56
CA ASP A 137 -15.17 -19.67 3.35
C ASP A 137 -16.60 -19.12 3.16
N ASP A 138 -16.80 -17.80 3.33
CA ASP A 138 -18.06 -17.13 2.98
C ASP A 138 -18.02 -16.72 1.49
N PRO A 139 -18.77 -17.37 0.56
CA PRO A 139 -18.73 -17.05 -0.87
C PRO A 139 -19.37 -15.68 -1.21
N GLY A 140 -20.04 -15.04 -0.26
CA GLY A 140 -20.83 -13.82 -0.45
C GLY A 140 -20.05 -12.61 -1.00
N PRO A 141 -18.91 -12.20 -0.39
CA PRO A 141 -18.13 -11.06 -0.84
C PRO A 141 -17.49 -11.28 -2.21
N VAL A 142 -16.91 -12.47 -2.43
CA VAL A 142 -16.26 -12.82 -3.70
C VAL A 142 -17.29 -12.84 -4.84
N LEU A 143 -18.49 -13.36 -4.60
CA LEU A 143 -19.56 -13.37 -5.60
C LEU A 143 -20.04 -11.95 -5.96
N ARG A 144 -20.17 -11.07 -4.96
CA ARG A 144 -20.59 -9.66 -5.17
C ARG A 144 -19.52 -8.90 -5.95
N VAL A 145 -18.24 -9.05 -5.61
CA VAL A 145 -17.11 -8.46 -6.34
C VAL A 145 -17.04 -8.99 -7.78
N ASN A 146 -17.13 -10.31 -7.97
CA ASN A 146 -17.00 -10.93 -9.29
C ASN A 146 -18.14 -10.49 -10.24
N ARG A 147 -19.37 -10.29 -9.74
CA ARG A 147 -20.48 -9.77 -10.55
C ARG A 147 -20.15 -8.40 -11.18
N VAL A 148 -19.53 -7.51 -10.40
CA VAL A 148 -19.19 -6.15 -10.85
C VAL A 148 -17.91 -6.13 -11.69
N MET A 149 -17.01 -7.11 -11.53
CA MET A 149 -15.75 -7.19 -12.29
C MET A 149 -15.81 -7.94 -13.63
N ARG A 150 -16.86 -8.73 -13.87
CA ARG A 150 -17.07 -9.42 -15.17
C ARG A 150 -16.92 -8.52 -16.42
N PRO A 151 -17.39 -7.26 -16.43
CA PRO A 151 -17.20 -6.36 -17.57
C PRO A 151 -15.74 -5.98 -17.82
N LEU A 152 -14.89 -6.03 -16.78
CA LEU A 152 -13.46 -5.74 -16.84
C LEU A 152 -12.61 -6.94 -17.28
N GLY A 153 -13.19 -8.16 -17.30
CA GLY A 153 -12.46 -9.38 -17.63
C GLY A 153 -11.54 -9.90 -16.52
N VAL A 154 -11.78 -9.47 -15.28
CA VAL A 154 -10.98 -9.85 -14.10
C VAL A 154 -11.86 -10.63 -13.13
N VAL A 155 -11.28 -11.67 -12.53
CA VAL A 155 -11.91 -12.48 -11.51
C VAL A 155 -11.12 -12.33 -10.21
N ALA A 156 -11.83 -11.99 -9.12
CA ALA A 156 -11.27 -12.04 -7.77
C ALA A 156 -11.29 -13.49 -7.27
N VAL A 157 -10.14 -13.97 -6.78
CA VAL A 157 -9.97 -15.35 -6.29
C VAL A 157 -10.03 -15.38 -4.76
N LEU A 158 -9.51 -14.35 -4.09
CA LEU A 158 -9.44 -14.28 -2.64
C LEU A 158 -9.53 -12.83 -2.16
N VAL A 159 -10.27 -12.59 -1.08
CA VAL A 159 -10.38 -11.29 -0.40
C VAL A 159 -10.06 -11.53 1.07
N SER A 160 -8.92 -11.02 1.53
CA SER A 160 -8.54 -11.07 2.94
C SER A 160 -8.51 -9.65 3.50
N LEU A 161 -9.16 -9.42 4.63
CA LEU A 161 -9.01 -8.16 5.37
C LEU A 161 -7.78 -8.28 6.27
N THR A 162 -6.83 -7.37 6.10
CA THR A 162 -5.56 -7.42 6.83
C THR A 162 -5.65 -6.71 8.19
N ASP A 163 -6.38 -5.60 8.28
CA ASP A 163 -6.53 -4.84 9.52
C ASP A 163 -7.74 -3.92 9.43
N ALA A 164 -8.40 -3.68 10.57
CA ALA A 164 -9.53 -2.78 10.73
C ALA A 164 -9.31 -1.95 12.00
N THR A 165 -8.69 -0.77 11.84
CA THR A 165 -8.51 0.15 12.96
C THR A 165 -9.83 0.88 13.21
N VAL A 166 -10.46 0.58 14.34
CA VAL A 166 -11.55 1.39 14.89
C VAL A 166 -10.92 2.68 15.42
N PRO A 167 -11.27 3.88 14.92
CA PRO A 167 -10.94 5.12 15.59
C PRO A 167 -11.75 5.14 16.89
N VAL A 168 -11.14 4.69 17.98
CA VAL A 168 -11.69 4.83 19.32
C VAL A 168 -11.95 6.32 19.53
N ARG A 169 -13.19 6.67 19.88
CA ARG A 169 -13.52 8.04 20.30
C ARG A 169 -12.52 8.44 21.40
N PRO A 170 -11.94 9.65 21.39
CA PRO A 170 -10.98 10.11 22.40
C PRO A 170 -11.47 10.11 23.88
N HIS A 171 -12.70 9.64 24.17
CA HIS A 171 -13.32 9.73 25.48
C HIS A 171 -13.18 8.49 26.39
N ASP A 172 -12.69 7.35 25.90
CA ASP A 172 -12.54 6.12 26.72
C ASP A 172 -11.11 5.63 26.88
N GLN A 173 -10.12 6.39 26.40
CA GLN A 173 -8.74 6.22 26.84
C GLN A 173 -8.60 6.92 28.18
N LYS A 174 -8.73 6.18 29.28
CA LYS A 174 -8.07 6.57 30.53
C LYS A 174 -6.64 6.92 30.12
N PRO A 175 -6.18 8.17 30.29
CA PRO A 175 -4.88 8.57 29.79
C PRO A 175 -3.86 7.55 30.30
N PRO A 176 -2.93 7.06 29.46
CA PRO A 176 -1.79 6.35 30.00
C PRO A 176 -1.26 7.26 31.11
N LYS A 177 -1.21 6.75 32.36
CA LYS A 177 -0.63 7.49 33.49
C LYS A 177 0.65 8.09 32.93
N SER A 178 0.69 9.42 32.83
CA SER A 178 1.87 10.13 32.40
C SER A 178 3.04 9.49 33.14
N PRO A 179 4.16 9.15 32.47
CA PRO A 179 5.36 8.81 33.20
C PRO A 179 5.52 9.90 34.27
N PRO A 180 5.68 9.53 35.56
CA PRO A 180 5.80 10.53 36.60
C PRO A 180 6.88 11.51 36.12
N PRO A 181 6.64 12.84 36.25
CA PRO A 181 7.62 13.82 35.80
C PRO A 181 8.98 13.39 36.36
N PRO A 182 10.06 13.41 35.54
CA PRO A 182 11.38 13.09 36.04
C PRO A 182 11.56 13.91 37.31
N LYS A 183 11.82 13.22 38.44
CA LYS A 183 11.96 13.87 39.74
C LYS A 183 12.88 15.07 39.52
N PRO A 184 12.52 16.28 40.00
CA PRO A 184 13.42 17.42 39.90
C PRO A 184 14.79 16.94 40.41
N PRO A 185 15.89 17.26 39.70
CA PRO A 185 17.22 16.86 40.15
C PRO A 185 17.30 17.25 41.61
N LYS A 186 17.56 16.26 42.48
CA LYS A 186 17.79 16.52 43.90
C LYS A 186 18.80 17.66 43.93
N SER A 187 18.42 18.76 44.58
CA SER A 187 19.32 19.85 44.89
C SER A 187 20.67 19.24 45.30
N PRO A 188 21.81 19.72 44.77
CA PRO A 188 23.09 19.22 45.21
C PRO A 188 23.12 19.25 46.75
N PRO A 189 23.63 18.19 47.40
CA PRO A 189 23.64 18.13 48.85
C PRO A 189 24.28 19.40 49.39
N PRO A 190 23.75 20.00 50.48
CA PRO A 190 24.41 21.12 51.12
C PRO A 190 25.84 20.69 51.41
N LYS A 191 26.82 21.46 50.92
CA LYS A 191 28.22 21.31 51.30
C LYS A 191 28.23 21.21 52.82
N SER A 192 28.62 20.04 53.33
CA SER A 192 28.80 19.80 54.75
C SER A 192 29.72 20.91 55.27
N GLN A 193 29.16 21.83 56.05
CA GLN A 193 29.98 22.69 56.90
C GLN A 193 30.84 21.77 57.76
N PRO A 194 32.16 22.00 57.87
CA PRO A 194 32.96 21.27 58.82
C PRO A 194 32.41 21.53 60.25
N PRO A 195 32.37 20.51 61.12
CA PRO A 195 31.81 20.64 62.45
C PRO A 195 32.59 21.68 63.27
N PRO A 196 31.93 22.40 64.21
CA PRO A 196 32.64 23.27 65.14
C PRO A 196 33.60 22.44 65.98
N MET A 197 34.89 22.84 65.98
CA MET A 197 35.91 22.28 66.87
C MET A 197 35.42 22.35 68.32
N SER A 198 35.25 21.19 68.95
CA SER A 198 35.12 21.11 70.40
C SER A 198 36.39 21.69 71.05
N PRO A 199 36.26 22.47 72.14
CA PRO A 199 37.42 23.01 72.83
C PRO A 199 38.24 21.86 73.43
N SER A 200 39.54 21.85 73.12
CA SER A 200 40.52 20.95 73.72
C SER A 200 40.49 21.05 75.26
N PRO A 201 40.60 19.92 75.99
CA PRO A 201 40.73 19.96 77.44
C PRO A 201 42.03 20.67 77.87
N PRO A 202 42.03 21.35 79.03
CA PRO A 202 43.20 22.07 79.52
C PRO A 202 44.38 21.11 79.76
N ARG A 203 45.56 21.49 79.24
CA ARG A 203 46.83 20.81 79.54
C ARG A 203 47.12 20.91 81.04
N PRO A 204 47.54 19.82 81.71
CA PRO A 204 48.02 19.89 83.09
C PRO A 204 49.33 20.72 83.18
N PRO A 205 49.58 21.37 84.33
CA PRO A 205 50.74 22.24 84.51
C PRO A 205 52.04 21.44 84.46
N ALA A 206 52.91 21.75 83.49
CA ALA A 206 54.27 21.26 83.48
C ALA A 206 55.12 22.16 84.38
N ALA A 207 55.68 21.54 85.42
CA ALA A 207 56.63 22.12 86.34
C ALA A 207 57.92 22.59 85.64
N SER A 208 58.48 23.67 86.17
CA SER A 208 59.75 24.31 85.79
C SER A 208 60.97 23.40 85.93
N PRO A 209 62.06 23.72 85.20
CA PRO A 209 63.39 23.63 85.80
C PRO A 209 64.33 24.76 85.34
N PRO A 210 65.57 24.81 85.88
CA PRO A 210 65.97 25.14 87.25
C PRO A 210 66.16 26.65 87.50
#